data_AF-A0A8H7JCM5-F1
#
_entry.id   AF-A0A8H7JCM5-F1
#
_cell.length_a   1.000
_cell.length_b   1.000
_cell.length_c   1.000
_cell.angle_alpha   90.00
_cell.angle_beta   90.00
_cell.angle_gamma   90.00
#
_symmetry.space_group_name_H-M   'P 1'
#
loop_
_entity.id
_entity.type
_entity.pdbx_description
1 polymer ?
#
loop_
_entity_poly.entity_id
_entity_poly.type
_entity_poly.pdbx_seq_one_letter_code
_entity_poly.pdbx_strand_id
1 'polypeptide(L)'
;MPFLTDLPTELLREILLLTLPDTSKADAPWPTMIISLFSINQRIRVEMSPVIDSWSPLHHIFFPPSISTQKTPTLTVDGQTHSPKVQRICLDFFHEPAADRIKWTCYCGNQSTWTHPELIRAWADAVPFLPQGLQEVQLDITPAAAVERGRRQIFVDRFVSGKCAARKFLAGHDWGCGGAGSDYRDASGSVGVCSCWAVEHQDFVGTWVRSGDVRFAIREAVVQMSSRKQMWHGKQCGGRHLLVWLRDVVWTRKTDDLFAILAHAGHEMAVIDDVGMIAEFEAAQDSLELKMSPEEALRRAFQHRVAVDMGMETVGEGEGNDRHVVVRR
;
A
#
# COMPACT_ATOMS: atom_id res chain seq x y z
N MET A 1 -12.17 12.41 -45.56
CA MET A 1 -11.91 12.03 -44.16
C MET A 1 -12.80 10.84 -43.86
N PRO A 2 -12.29 9.72 -43.32
CA PRO A 2 -13.13 8.58 -42.96
C PRO A 2 -14.06 8.97 -41.80
N PHE A 3 -15.34 8.63 -41.89
CA PHE A 3 -16.28 8.80 -40.78
C PHE A 3 -16.27 7.56 -39.89
N LEU A 4 -16.68 7.72 -38.62
CA LEU A 4 -16.79 6.60 -37.67
C LEU A 4 -17.73 5.49 -38.20
N THR A 5 -18.71 5.87 -39.01
CA THR A 5 -19.64 4.96 -39.69
C THR A 5 -19.00 4.19 -40.84
N ASP A 6 -17.79 4.51 -41.28
CA ASP A 6 -17.14 3.80 -42.39
C ASP A 6 -16.23 2.67 -41.89
N LEU A 7 -16.05 2.56 -40.56
CA LEU A 7 -15.19 1.55 -39.94
C LEU A 7 -15.81 0.14 -40.02
N PRO A 8 -14.99 -0.92 -40.09
CA PRO A 8 -15.44 -2.28 -39.84
C PRO A 8 -16.15 -2.40 -38.50
N THR A 9 -17.17 -3.26 -38.44
CA THR A 9 -18.00 -3.43 -37.24
C THR A 9 -17.17 -3.82 -36.02
N GLU A 10 -16.16 -4.66 -36.19
CA GLU A 10 -15.27 -5.13 -35.12
C GLU A 10 -14.50 -3.96 -34.50
N LEU A 11 -13.87 -3.14 -35.34
CA LEU A 11 -13.11 -1.97 -34.90
C LEU A 11 -14.02 -0.91 -34.26
N LEU A 12 -15.21 -0.71 -34.83
CA LEU A 12 -16.20 0.21 -34.26
C LEU A 12 -16.62 -0.25 -32.86
N ARG A 13 -16.87 -1.54 -32.65
CA ARG A 13 -17.23 -2.10 -31.33
C ARG A 13 -16.10 -1.96 -30.32
N GLU A 14 -14.85 -2.19 -30.71
CA GLU A 14 -13.69 -1.96 -29.85
C GLU A 14 -13.58 -0.50 -29.43
N ILE A 15 -13.72 0.44 -30.37
CA ILE A 15 -13.73 1.88 -30.07
C ILE A 15 -14.86 2.21 -29.10
N LEU A 16 -16.08 1.72 -29.36
CA LEU A 16 -17.23 1.97 -28.49
C LEU A 16 -17.00 1.41 -27.08
N LEU A 17 -16.44 0.20 -26.95
CA LEU A 17 -16.10 -0.39 -25.66
C LEU A 17 -15.09 0.47 -24.90
N LEU A 18 -14.07 1.00 -25.57
CA LEU A 18 -13.07 1.90 -24.96
C LEU A 18 -13.66 3.26 -24.54
N THR A 19 -14.80 3.66 -25.08
CA THR A 19 -15.49 4.88 -24.62
C THR A 19 -16.36 4.64 -23.38
N LEU A 20 -16.63 3.40 -23.02
CA LEU A 20 -17.39 3.09 -21.81
C LEU A 20 -16.53 3.29 -20.56
N PRO A 21 -17.08 3.82 -19.47
CA PRO A 21 -16.33 3.97 -18.23
C PRO A 21 -15.96 2.60 -17.66
N ASP A 22 -14.80 2.49 -17.03
CA ASP A 22 -14.39 1.24 -16.36
C ASP A 22 -15.14 0.99 -15.05
N THR A 23 -15.76 2.03 -14.49
CA THR A 23 -16.44 2.01 -13.20
C THR A 23 -17.89 2.45 -13.31
N SER A 24 -18.75 1.82 -12.52
CA SER A 24 -20.18 2.09 -12.39
C SER A 24 -20.53 2.20 -10.90
N LYS A 25 -21.48 3.05 -10.54
CA LYS A 25 -22.05 3.04 -9.18
C LYS A 25 -23.26 2.11 -9.18
N ALA A 26 -23.31 1.17 -8.23
CA ALA A 26 -24.53 0.42 -7.97
C ALA A 26 -25.67 1.43 -7.69
N ASP A 27 -26.81 1.26 -8.34
CA ASP A 27 -28.01 2.10 -8.22
C ASP A 27 -27.94 3.51 -8.85
N ALA A 28 -26.87 3.85 -9.57
CA ALA A 28 -26.83 5.08 -10.36
C ALA A 28 -27.53 4.91 -11.73
N PRO A 29 -28.15 5.97 -12.26
CA PRO A 29 -28.62 5.97 -13.64
C PRO A 29 -27.44 5.80 -14.60
N TRP A 30 -27.75 5.40 -15.84
CA TRP A 30 -26.77 5.36 -16.93
C TRP A 30 -26.01 6.69 -17.03
N PRO A 31 -24.66 6.66 -17.11
CA PRO A 31 -23.88 7.84 -17.40
C PRO A 31 -24.40 8.56 -18.64
N THR A 32 -24.58 9.88 -18.57
CA THR A 32 -25.09 10.69 -19.69
C THR A 32 -24.33 10.44 -20.98
N MET A 33 -23.02 10.23 -20.90
CA MET A 33 -22.16 9.90 -22.04
C MET A 33 -22.64 8.65 -22.80
N ILE A 34 -23.06 7.60 -22.08
CA ILE A 34 -23.56 6.37 -22.70
C ILE A 34 -24.89 6.64 -23.40
N ILE A 35 -25.80 7.35 -22.73
CA ILE A 35 -27.11 7.75 -23.30
C ILE A 35 -26.90 8.59 -24.57
N SER A 36 -25.92 9.49 -24.57
CA SER A 36 -25.58 10.31 -25.73
C SER A 36 -25.13 9.48 -26.92
N LEU A 37 -24.34 8.40 -26.74
CA LEU A 37 -23.92 7.51 -27.83
C LEU A 37 -25.11 6.89 -28.57
N PHE A 38 -26.15 6.49 -27.85
CA PHE A 38 -27.39 5.96 -28.43
C PHE A 38 -28.20 6.99 -29.23
N SER A 39 -27.90 8.28 -29.05
CA SER A 39 -28.59 9.41 -29.69
C SER A 39 -27.87 9.93 -30.95
N ILE A 40 -26.63 9.50 -31.22
CA ILE A 40 -25.82 10.03 -32.34
C ILE A 40 -26.35 9.56 -33.70
N ASN A 41 -26.42 8.25 -33.91
CA ASN A 41 -26.80 7.65 -35.18
C ASN A 41 -27.33 6.22 -34.97
N GLN A 42 -28.24 5.77 -35.84
CA GLN A 42 -28.84 4.44 -35.79
C GLN A 42 -27.81 3.31 -35.84
N ARG A 43 -26.75 3.44 -36.65
CA ARG A 43 -25.69 2.43 -36.73
C ARG A 43 -24.93 2.28 -35.41
N ILE A 44 -24.56 3.39 -34.79
CA ILE A 44 -23.89 3.37 -33.48
C ILE A 44 -24.81 2.73 -32.44
N ARG A 45 -26.10 3.08 -32.43
CA ARG A 45 -27.10 2.46 -31.55
C ARG A 45 -27.15 0.94 -31.69
N VAL A 46 -27.24 0.42 -32.91
CA VAL A 46 -27.29 -1.02 -33.18
C VAL A 46 -26.00 -1.72 -32.75
N GLU A 47 -24.84 -1.11 -33.03
CA GLU A 47 -23.55 -1.71 -32.66
C GLU A 47 -23.23 -1.58 -31.18
N MET A 48 -23.84 -0.63 -30.48
CA MET A 48 -23.67 -0.44 -29.04
C MET A 48 -24.43 -1.48 -28.21
N SER A 49 -25.55 -2.01 -28.70
CA SER A 49 -26.32 -3.06 -28.04
C SER A 49 -25.47 -4.28 -27.61
N PRO A 50 -24.74 -4.98 -28.52
CA PRO A 50 -23.89 -6.10 -28.12
C PRO A 50 -22.69 -5.67 -27.27
N VAL A 51 -22.21 -4.43 -27.43
CA VAL A 51 -21.13 -3.90 -26.59
C VAL A 51 -21.60 -3.78 -25.15
N ILE A 52 -22.81 -3.22 -24.90
CA ILE A 52 -23.40 -3.14 -23.56
C ILE A 52 -23.57 -4.53 -22.94
N ASP A 53 -24.08 -5.50 -23.69
CA ASP A 53 -24.28 -6.86 -23.18
C ASP A 53 -22.96 -7.57 -22.83
N SER A 54 -21.85 -7.14 -23.42
CA SER A 54 -20.50 -7.67 -23.14
C SER A 54 -19.74 -6.87 -22.07
N TRP A 55 -20.11 -5.61 -21.85
CA TRP A 55 -19.43 -4.69 -20.95
C TRP A 55 -19.64 -5.09 -19.50
N SER A 56 -18.54 -5.17 -18.74
CA SER A 56 -18.54 -5.49 -17.31
C SER A 56 -17.74 -4.43 -16.55
N PRO A 57 -18.34 -3.28 -16.21
CA PRO A 57 -17.67 -2.29 -15.37
C PRO A 57 -17.48 -2.82 -13.96
N LEU A 58 -16.56 -2.21 -13.23
CA LEU A 58 -16.44 -2.38 -11.79
C LEU A 58 -17.60 -1.64 -11.10
N HIS A 59 -18.56 -2.38 -10.54
CA HIS A 59 -19.70 -1.80 -9.83
C HIS A 59 -19.34 -1.52 -8.37
N HIS A 60 -19.31 -0.25 -7.99
CA HIS A 60 -19.09 0.15 -6.60
C HIS A 60 -20.36 0.02 -5.78
N ILE A 61 -20.27 -0.70 -4.66
CA ILE A 61 -21.33 -0.90 -3.68
C ILE A 61 -20.89 -0.22 -2.38
N PHE A 62 -21.69 0.75 -1.94
CA PHE A 62 -21.34 1.62 -0.81
C PHE A 62 -22.04 1.23 0.48
N PHE A 63 -23.13 0.47 0.36
CA PHE A 63 -23.96 0.07 1.50
C PHE A 63 -24.20 -1.44 1.44
N PRO A 64 -23.95 -2.19 2.52
CA PRO A 64 -24.17 -3.63 2.55
C PRO A 64 -25.61 -4.05 2.13
N PRO A 65 -26.68 -3.34 2.56
CA PRO A 65 -28.04 -3.67 2.12
C PRO A 65 -28.23 -3.54 0.60
N SER A 66 -27.48 -2.66 -0.07
CA SER A 66 -27.56 -2.45 -1.52
C SER A 66 -27.16 -3.68 -2.32
N ILE A 67 -26.36 -4.60 -1.78
CA ILE A 67 -26.00 -5.85 -2.46
C ILE A 67 -27.26 -6.60 -2.93
N SER A 68 -28.27 -6.68 -2.05
CA SER A 68 -29.50 -7.42 -2.32
C SER A 68 -30.49 -6.67 -3.20
N THR A 69 -30.41 -5.34 -3.23
CA THR A 69 -31.33 -4.47 -3.97
C THR A 69 -30.74 -3.93 -5.26
N GLN A 70 -29.46 -4.22 -5.54
CA GLN A 70 -28.74 -3.68 -6.67
C GLN A 70 -29.47 -4.05 -7.96
N LYS A 71 -29.96 -3.03 -8.65
CA LYS A 71 -30.52 -3.19 -9.99
C LYS A 71 -29.50 -2.70 -10.99
N THR A 72 -29.06 -3.60 -11.84
CA THR A 72 -28.25 -3.22 -13.00
C THR A 72 -29.08 -2.29 -13.87
N PRO A 73 -28.55 -1.13 -14.28
CA PRO A 73 -29.28 -0.23 -15.15
C PRO A 73 -29.58 -0.96 -16.47
N THR A 74 -30.81 -0.86 -16.95
CA THR A 74 -31.28 -1.47 -18.19
C THR A 74 -31.57 -0.38 -19.22
N LEU A 75 -31.40 -0.68 -20.50
CA LEU A 75 -31.71 0.21 -21.60
C LEU A 75 -32.47 -0.55 -22.68
N THR A 76 -33.56 0.01 -23.19
CA THR A 76 -34.30 -0.59 -24.31
C THR A 76 -33.85 0.04 -25.63
N VAL A 77 -33.28 -0.79 -26.52
CA VAL A 77 -32.85 -0.41 -27.86
C VAL A 77 -33.64 -1.26 -28.86
N ASP A 78 -34.38 -0.60 -29.76
CA ASP A 78 -35.20 -1.27 -30.79
C ASP A 78 -36.11 -2.38 -30.22
N GLY A 79 -36.66 -2.15 -29.02
CA GLY A 79 -37.56 -3.08 -28.33
C GLY A 79 -36.87 -4.19 -27.53
N GLN A 80 -35.54 -4.30 -27.58
CA GLN A 80 -34.76 -5.24 -26.79
C GLN A 80 -34.14 -4.56 -25.57
N THR A 81 -34.20 -5.20 -24.42
CA THR A 81 -33.60 -4.70 -23.18
C THR A 81 -32.17 -5.21 -23.04
N HIS A 82 -31.23 -4.29 -22.92
CA HIS A 82 -29.81 -4.54 -22.73
C HIS A 82 -29.37 -4.10 -21.33
N SER A 83 -28.40 -4.81 -20.77
CA SER A 83 -27.83 -4.50 -19.46
C SER A 83 -26.37 -4.95 -19.39
N PRO A 84 -25.49 -4.19 -18.72
CA PRO A 84 -24.12 -4.60 -18.50
C PRO A 84 -24.05 -5.85 -17.64
N LYS A 85 -22.98 -6.61 -17.81
CA LYS A 85 -22.69 -7.74 -16.93
C LYS A 85 -22.30 -7.22 -15.55
N VAL A 86 -22.73 -7.96 -14.53
CA VAL A 86 -22.29 -7.74 -13.14
C VAL A 86 -21.33 -8.87 -12.79
N GLN A 87 -20.11 -8.81 -13.32
CA GLN A 87 -19.06 -9.79 -13.02
C GLN A 87 -17.98 -9.22 -12.08
N ARG A 88 -17.92 -7.89 -11.95
CA ARG A 88 -16.89 -7.18 -11.21
C ARG A 88 -17.54 -6.20 -10.25
N ILE A 89 -17.28 -6.34 -8.96
CA ILE A 89 -17.80 -5.44 -7.93
C ILE A 89 -16.67 -4.89 -7.04
N CYS A 90 -16.89 -3.73 -6.45
CA CYS A 90 -16.04 -3.14 -5.42
C CYS A 90 -16.90 -2.83 -4.19
N LEU A 91 -16.57 -3.46 -3.06
CA LEU A 91 -17.22 -3.21 -1.78
C LEU A 91 -16.47 -2.08 -1.07
N ASP A 92 -17.10 -0.92 -0.94
CA ASP A 92 -16.49 0.26 -0.34
C ASP A 92 -16.93 0.42 1.11
N PHE A 93 -16.02 0.11 2.03
CA PHE A 93 -16.31 -0.01 3.45
C PHE A 93 -16.53 1.35 4.12
N PHE A 94 -16.00 2.43 3.55
CA PHE A 94 -15.92 3.74 4.21
C PHE A 94 -16.52 4.87 3.36
N HIS A 95 -17.43 4.56 2.43
CA HIS A 95 -17.91 5.54 1.45
C HIS A 95 -18.52 6.80 2.08
N GLU A 96 -19.52 6.68 2.96
CA GLU A 96 -20.26 7.89 3.34
C GLU A 96 -21.07 8.00 4.66
N PRO A 97 -21.59 6.98 5.39
CA PRO A 97 -22.37 7.30 6.59
C PRO A 97 -21.53 7.40 7.87
N ALA A 98 -20.20 7.29 7.78
CA ALA A 98 -19.31 7.30 8.94
C ALA A 98 -18.11 8.23 8.76
N ALA A 99 -18.06 9.09 7.73
CA ALA A 99 -16.94 10.01 7.54
C ALA A 99 -16.65 10.86 8.79
N ASP A 100 -17.70 11.31 9.47
CA ASP A 100 -17.68 12.01 10.76
C ASP A 100 -17.28 11.11 11.95
N ARG A 101 -17.43 9.79 11.79
CA ARG A 101 -17.10 8.76 12.79
C ARG A 101 -15.73 8.12 12.57
N ILE A 102 -15.14 8.24 11.39
CA ILE A 102 -13.75 7.84 11.09
C ILE A 102 -12.85 8.87 11.78
N LYS A 103 -12.58 8.64 13.07
CA LYS A 103 -11.65 9.47 13.82
C LYS A 103 -10.24 8.98 13.56
N TRP A 104 -9.37 9.89 13.16
CA TRP A 104 -7.93 9.61 13.13
C TRP A 104 -7.47 9.25 14.54
N THR A 105 -6.97 8.03 14.71
CA THR A 105 -6.41 7.57 15.98
C THR A 105 -4.92 7.34 15.77
N CYS A 106 -4.10 8.23 16.31
CA CYS A 106 -2.67 7.97 16.47
C CYS A 106 -2.54 6.69 17.30
N TYR A 107 -1.79 5.68 16.84
CA TYR A 107 -1.43 4.51 17.67
C TYR A 107 -0.73 4.92 18.99
N CYS A 108 -0.27 6.16 19.04
CA CYS A 108 0.41 6.87 20.11
C CYS A 108 -0.53 7.26 21.27
N GLY A 109 -1.84 7.29 21.02
CA GLY A 109 -2.87 7.66 22.01
C GLY A 109 -3.46 6.44 22.68
N ASN A 110 -3.21 6.28 23.98
CA ASN A 110 -3.68 5.19 24.83
C ASN A 110 -5.14 4.72 24.56
N GLN A 111 -5.26 3.41 24.31
CA GLN A 111 -6.37 2.51 24.71
C GLN A 111 -7.77 2.63 24.08
N SER A 112 -7.98 3.40 23.02
CA SER A 112 -9.19 3.21 22.20
C SER A 112 -8.86 3.08 20.73
N THR A 113 -8.40 1.89 20.32
CA THR A 113 -8.51 1.49 18.92
C THR A 113 -10.00 1.48 18.58
N TRP A 114 -10.47 2.50 17.87
CA TRP A 114 -11.83 2.54 17.36
C TRP A 114 -11.95 1.49 16.24
N THR A 115 -12.26 0.27 16.65
CA THR A 115 -12.67 -0.78 15.72
C THR A 115 -14.11 -0.47 15.30
N HIS A 116 -14.45 -0.68 14.02
CA HIS A 116 -15.81 -0.63 13.50
C HIS A 116 -16.39 -2.05 13.30
N PRO A 117 -16.58 -2.85 14.38
CA PRO A 117 -17.10 -4.21 14.24
C PRO A 117 -18.51 -4.23 13.63
N GLU A 118 -19.28 -3.15 13.77
CA GLU A 118 -20.58 -2.96 13.14
C GLU A 118 -20.48 -2.97 11.60
N LEU A 119 -19.48 -2.30 11.02
CA LEU A 119 -19.27 -2.30 9.57
C LEU A 119 -18.82 -3.68 9.09
N ILE A 120 -17.90 -4.32 9.83
CA ILE A 120 -17.42 -5.67 9.50
C ILE A 120 -18.57 -6.66 9.51
N ARG A 121 -19.43 -6.64 10.53
CA ARG A 121 -20.61 -7.51 10.62
C ARG A 121 -21.59 -7.23 9.49
N ALA A 122 -21.92 -5.97 9.23
CA ALA A 122 -22.86 -5.61 8.17
C ALA A 122 -22.39 -6.11 6.79
N TRP A 123 -21.10 -6.00 6.49
CA TRP A 123 -20.53 -6.56 5.26
C TRP A 123 -20.50 -8.09 5.27
N ALA A 124 -20.12 -8.72 6.38
CA ALA A 124 -20.14 -10.18 6.52
C ALA A 124 -21.54 -10.76 6.30
N ASP A 125 -22.57 -10.09 6.82
CA ASP A 125 -23.98 -10.46 6.64
C ASP A 125 -24.45 -10.23 5.19
N ALA A 126 -23.83 -9.31 4.44
CA ALA A 126 -24.18 -9.00 3.07
C ALA A 126 -23.49 -9.92 2.03
N VAL A 127 -22.31 -10.48 2.33
CA VAL A 127 -21.57 -11.38 1.41
C VAL A 127 -22.41 -12.54 0.88
N PRO A 128 -23.25 -13.24 1.68
CA PRO A 128 -24.10 -14.31 1.17
C PRO A 128 -25.10 -13.88 0.08
N PHE A 129 -25.41 -12.58 -0.01
CA PHE A 129 -26.35 -12.02 -0.99
C PHE A 129 -25.67 -11.53 -2.26
N LEU A 130 -24.36 -11.72 -2.41
CA LEU A 130 -23.64 -11.33 -3.62
C LEU A 130 -24.24 -11.99 -4.87
N PRO A 131 -24.32 -11.27 -6.01
CA PRO A 131 -24.77 -11.85 -7.27
C PRO A 131 -23.99 -13.12 -7.63
N GLN A 132 -24.69 -14.11 -8.18
CA GLN A 132 -24.04 -15.29 -8.75
C GLN A 132 -23.29 -14.92 -10.04
N GLY A 133 -22.18 -15.62 -10.31
CA GLY A 133 -21.41 -15.41 -11.55
C GLY A 133 -20.40 -14.25 -11.50
N LEU A 134 -20.15 -13.69 -10.31
CA LEU A 134 -19.03 -12.76 -10.10
C LEU A 134 -17.70 -13.44 -10.40
N GLN A 135 -16.84 -12.72 -11.12
CA GLN A 135 -15.47 -13.11 -11.43
C GLN A 135 -14.46 -12.33 -10.58
N GLU A 136 -14.82 -11.11 -10.15
CA GLU A 136 -13.96 -10.23 -9.38
C GLU A 136 -14.73 -9.51 -8.26
N VAL A 137 -14.18 -9.56 -7.05
CA VAL A 137 -14.67 -8.80 -5.88
C VAL A 137 -13.48 -8.02 -5.32
N GLN A 138 -13.55 -6.69 -5.42
CA GLN A 138 -12.60 -5.78 -4.82
C GLN A 138 -13.11 -5.27 -3.47
N LEU A 139 -12.20 -5.02 -2.53
CA LEU A 139 -12.50 -4.44 -1.24
C LEU A 139 -11.81 -3.07 -1.14
N ASP A 140 -12.56 -1.99 -1.20
CA ASP A 140 -12.03 -0.66 -0.90
C ASP A 140 -12.19 -0.38 0.60
N ILE A 141 -11.06 -0.40 1.28
CA ILE A 141 -10.94 -0.17 2.72
C ILE A 141 -10.17 1.12 3.01
N THR A 142 -10.16 2.06 2.06
CA THR A 142 -9.59 3.41 2.23
C THR A 142 -10.38 4.20 3.28
N PRO A 143 -9.80 4.56 4.43
CA PRO A 143 -10.49 5.24 5.53
C PRO A 143 -10.61 6.74 5.24
N ALA A 144 -11.23 7.08 4.12
CA ALA A 144 -11.51 8.45 3.71
C ALA A 144 -12.90 8.51 3.07
N ALA A 145 -13.62 9.60 3.32
CA ALA A 145 -14.91 9.84 2.68
C ALA A 145 -14.73 9.97 1.16
N ALA A 146 -15.71 9.53 0.37
CA ALA A 146 -15.65 9.59 -1.09
C ALA A 146 -15.31 10.98 -1.64
N VAL A 147 -15.86 12.02 -1.00
CA VAL A 147 -15.61 13.43 -1.33
C VAL A 147 -14.15 13.86 -1.10
N GLU A 148 -13.46 13.24 -0.15
CA GLU A 148 -12.05 13.52 0.13
C GLU A 148 -11.11 12.72 -0.78
N ARG A 149 -11.54 11.53 -1.22
CA ARG A 149 -10.79 10.69 -2.19
C ARG A 149 -10.65 11.35 -3.56
N GLY A 150 -11.58 12.22 -3.96
CA GLY A 150 -11.49 12.95 -5.22
C GLY A 150 -10.24 13.84 -5.36
N ARG A 151 -9.59 14.19 -4.23
CA ARG A 151 -8.32 14.93 -4.21
C ARG A 151 -7.08 14.04 -4.11
N ARG A 152 -7.26 12.75 -3.84
CA ARG A 152 -6.22 11.77 -3.54
C ARG A 152 -6.68 10.39 -4.04
N GLN A 153 -6.59 10.15 -5.35
CA GLN A 153 -6.89 8.82 -5.88
C GLN A 153 -5.78 7.85 -5.44
N ILE A 154 -6.07 7.09 -4.39
CA ILE A 154 -5.26 5.92 -4.01
C ILE A 154 -5.87 4.74 -4.76
N PHE A 155 -5.25 4.35 -5.87
CA PHE A 155 -5.62 3.12 -6.55
C PHE A 155 -5.05 1.94 -5.76
N VAL A 156 -5.92 1.19 -5.09
CA VAL A 156 -5.54 -0.11 -4.51
C VAL A 156 -5.52 -1.10 -5.67
N ASP A 157 -4.34 -1.65 -5.97
CA ASP A 157 -4.14 -2.61 -7.06
C ASP A 157 -5.10 -3.80 -6.98
N ARG A 158 -5.49 -4.30 -8.16
CA ARG A 158 -6.48 -5.37 -8.42
C ARG A 158 -6.43 -6.48 -7.36
N PHE A 159 -7.54 -6.67 -6.65
CA PHE A 159 -7.70 -7.76 -5.69
C PHE A 159 -7.79 -9.09 -6.44
N VAL A 160 -6.68 -9.84 -6.46
CA VAL A 160 -6.67 -11.26 -6.79
C VAL A 160 -6.58 -12.06 -5.49
N SER A 161 -7.41 -13.09 -5.42
CA SER A 161 -7.54 -14.11 -4.37
C SER A 161 -6.19 -14.55 -3.79
N GLY A 162 -5.76 -13.90 -2.70
CA GLY A 162 -4.55 -14.30 -2.00
C GLY A 162 -4.38 -13.57 -0.68
N LYS A 163 -3.86 -14.28 0.34
CA LYS A 163 -3.49 -13.71 1.66
C LYS A 163 -2.49 -12.53 1.55
N CYS A 164 -1.88 -12.30 0.40
CA CYS A 164 -1.03 -11.14 0.09
C CYS A 164 -1.81 -9.85 -0.19
N ALA A 165 -3.07 -9.90 -0.63
CA ALA A 165 -3.87 -8.71 -0.96
C ALA A 165 -4.21 -7.88 0.28
N ALA A 166 -4.63 -8.54 1.38
CA ALA A 166 -4.80 -7.91 2.70
C ALA A 166 -3.49 -7.28 3.22
N ARG A 167 -2.34 -7.84 2.83
CA ARG A 167 -1.02 -7.39 3.26
C ARG A 167 -0.50 -6.19 2.47
N LYS A 168 -0.76 -6.14 1.16
CA LYS A 168 -0.49 -4.96 0.31
C LYS A 168 -1.41 -3.80 0.66
N PHE A 169 -2.67 -4.10 0.97
CA PHE A 169 -3.60 -3.12 1.49
C PHE A 169 -3.08 -2.45 2.79
N LEU A 170 -2.58 -3.26 3.74
CA LEU A 170 -1.96 -2.75 4.96
C LEU A 170 -0.69 -1.93 4.70
N ALA A 171 0.16 -2.38 3.77
CA ALA A 171 1.41 -1.68 3.44
C ALA A 171 1.20 -0.37 2.66
N GLY A 172 0.15 -0.25 1.85
CA GLY A 172 -0.18 0.97 1.11
C GLY A 172 -0.73 2.09 2.00
N HIS A 173 -1.38 1.75 3.11
CA HIS A 173 -1.90 2.72 4.09
C HIS A 173 -0.86 3.29 5.03
N ASP A 174 0.33 2.70 5.12
CA ASP A 174 1.45 3.26 5.89
C ASP A 174 2.03 4.54 5.26
N TRP A 175 1.81 4.79 3.97
CA TRP A 175 2.46 5.89 3.22
C TRP A 175 1.52 7.01 2.76
N GLY A 176 0.23 6.96 3.09
CA GLY A 176 -0.79 7.65 2.29
C GLY A 176 -1.71 8.65 2.98
N CYS A 177 -1.33 9.39 4.03
CA CYS A 177 -2.19 10.48 4.56
C CYS A 177 -1.48 11.71 5.19
N GLY A 178 -0.15 11.72 5.32
CA GLY A 178 0.57 12.83 5.96
C GLY A 178 1.19 13.79 4.95
N GLY A 179 0.51 14.89 4.61
CA GLY A 179 1.15 15.95 3.82
C GLY A 179 0.19 16.92 3.14
N ALA A 180 -0.52 17.75 3.91
CA ALA A 180 -0.97 19.07 3.46
C ALA A 180 -1.41 19.90 4.67
N GLY A 181 -0.61 20.89 5.04
CA GLY A 181 -0.90 21.84 6.12
C GLY A 181 0.34 22.14 6.93
N SER A 182 0.96 23.29 6.66
CA SER A 182 2.06 23.86 7.44
C SER A 182 1.68 24.01 8.92
N ASP A 183 2.68 23.83 9.78
CA ASP A 183 2.70 24.07 11.23
C ASP A 183 1.93 23.08 12.12
N TYR A 184 2.45 21.86 12.25
CA TYR A 184 2.40 21.15 13.54
C TYR A 184 3.65 20.27 13.70
N ARG A 185 4.37 20.47 14.79
CA ARG A 185 5.49 19.63 15.24
C ARG A 185 4.92 18.35 15.85
N ASP A 186 5.63 17.25 15.60
CA ASP A 186 5.57 15.94 16.27
C ASP A 186 4.29 15.11 16.10
N ALA A 187 4.32 14.16 15.15
CA ALA A 187 3.91 12.75 15.29
C ALA A 187 3.64 12.12 13.91
N SER A 188 4.48 11.16 13.52
CA SER A 188 4.22 10.22 12.44
C SER A 188 3.34 9.07 12.95
N GLY A 189 2.36 8.60 12.18
CA GLY A 189 1.69 7.35 12.52
C GLY A 189 0.89 6.66 11.41
N SER A 190 1.04 5.33 11.35
CA SER A 190 0.52 4.34 10.42
C SER A 190 -0.82 3.71 10.85
N VAL A 191 -1.58 3.18 9.87
CA VAL A 191 -2.94 2.60 10.05
C VAL A 191 -2.93 1.09 9.74
N GLY A 192 -3.22 0.24 10.74
CA GLY A 192 -3.37 -1.21 10.57
C GLY A 192 -4.81 -1.70 10.71
N VAL A 193 -5.37 -2.33 9.67
CA VAL A 193 -6.64 -3.08 9.70
C VAL A 193 -6.36 -4.58 9.49
N CYS A 194 -6.66 -5.40 10.49
CA CYS A 194 -6.50 -6.86 10.41
C CYS A 194 -7.82 -7.52 9.99
N SER A 195 -7.84 -8.26 8.88
CA SER A 195 -8.97 -9.12 8.50
C SER A 195 -8.47 -10.45 7.92
N CYS A 196 -9.02 -11.55 8.43
CA CYS A 196 -8.63 -12.92 8.10
C CYS A 196 -9.76 -13.65 7.37
N TRP A 197 -9.48 -14.14 6.16
CA TRP A 197 -10.30 -15.09 5.42
C TRP A 197 -9.40 -16.11 4.71
N ALA A 198 -9.84 -17.35 4.59
CA ALA A 198 -9.10 -18.45 3.99
C ALA A 198 -9.93 -19.15 2.90
N VAL A 199 -9.35 -19.30 1.70
CA VAL A 199 -9.80 -20.22 0.64
C VAL A 199 -8.55 -20.79 -0.05
N GLU A 200 -8.57 -22.08 -0.40
CA GLU A 200 -7.43 -22.89 -0.84
C GLU A 200 -7.19 -22.91 -2.37
N HIS A 201 -5.92 -23.14 -2.73
CA HIS A 201 -5.32 -23.66 -3.99
C HIS A 201 -5.08 -22.75 -5.22
N GLN A 202 -3.81 -22.39 -5.52
CA GLN A 202 -2.82 -23.07 -6.42
C GLN A 202 -1.59 -22.17 -6.70
N ASP A 203 -0.48 -22.78 -7.13
CA ASP A 203 0.93 -22.37 -6.89
C ASP A 203 1.52 -21.23 -7.76
N PHE A 204 2.39 -20.41 -7.14
CA PHE A 204 3.25 -19.40 -7.80
C PHE A 204 4.72 -19.61 -7.42
N VAL A 205 5.63 -19.47 -8.39
CA VAL A 205 7.10 -19.54 -8.21
C VAL A 205 7.70 -18.13 -8.22
N GLY A 206 7.99 -17.62 -7.03
CA GLY A 206 8.71 -16.38 -6.77
C GLY A 206 8.64 -16.00 -5.29
N THR A 207 9.71 -15.42 -4.74
CA THR A 207 9.84 -15.16 -3.29
C THR A 207 9.28 -13.78 -2.93
N TRP A 208 8.21 -13.74 -2.14
CA TRP A 208 7.61 -12.50 -1.64
C TRP A 208 8.04 -12.19 -0.21
N VAL A 209 8.42 -10.94 0.00
CA VAL A 209 8.92 -10.34 1.26
C VAL A 209 7.78 -9.47 1.85
N ARG A 210 7.50 -9.62 3.15
CA ARG A 210 6.32 -9.22 3.94
C ARG A 210 6.53 -7.88 4.68
N SER A 211 5.51 -7.30 5.34
CA SER A 211 5.69 -6.16 6.29
C SER A 211 6.32 -6.55 7.64
N GLY A 212 6.54 -7.84 7.91
CA GLY A 212 7.58 -8.25 8.88
C GLY A 212 9.00 -8.05 8.35
N ASP A 213 9.11 -7.63 7.08
CA ASP A 213 10.30 -7.24 6.38
C ASP A 213 10.30 -5.73 6.12
N VAL A 214 9.98 -4.94 7.16
CA VAL A 214 10.56 -3.59 7.32
C VAL A 214 12.07 -3.74 7.62
N ARG A 215 12.75 -4.58 6.86
CA ARG A 215 14.20 -4.81 6.88
C ARG A 215 14.95 -3.72 6.13
N PHE A 216 14.23 -2.74 5.59
CA PHE A 216 14.76 -1.63 4.79
C PHE A 216 14.66 -0.27 5.50
N ALA A 217 14.23 -0.23 6.77
CA ALA A 217 14.34 0.96 7.61
C ALA A 217 15.33 0.68 8.74
N ILE A 218 16.32 1.55 8.93
CA ILE A 218 17.41 1.30 9.89
C ILE A 218 16.86 1.18 11.33
N ARG A 219 15.77 1.90 11.65
CA ARG A 219 15.09 1.85 12.94
C ARG A 219 14.63 0.43 13.31
N GLU A 220 14.03 -0.26 12.37
CA GLU A 220 13.52 -1.62 12.60
C GLU A 220 14.65 -2.63 12.69
N ALA A 221 15.70 -2.47 11.87
CA ALA A 221 16.92 -3.27 11.99
C ALA A 221 17.56 -3.10 13.39
N VAL A 222 17.67 -1.86 13.88
CA VAL A 222 18.16 -1.54 15.22
C VAL A 222 17.28 -2.15 16.32
N VAL A 223 15.95 -2.09 16.17
CA VAL A 223 15.00 -2.74 17.09
C VAL A 223 15.22 -4.26 17.10
N GLN A 224 15.43 -4.88 15.93
CA GLN A 224 15.71 -6.31 15.82
C GLN A 224 17.09 -6.71 16.37
N MET A 225 18.12 -5.88 16.18
CA MET A 225 19.44 -6.08 16.79
C MET A 225 19.34 -6.07 18.32
N SER A 226 18.55 -5.12 18.85
CA SER A 226 18.31 -5.05 20.29
C SER A 226 17.52 -6.26 20.80
N SER A 227 16.56 -6.82 20.05
CA SER A 227 15.72 -7.94 20.50
C SER A 227 16.39 -9.33 20.38
N ARG A 228 17.16 -9.59 19.31
CA ARG A 228 17.88 -10.88 19.14
C ARG A 228 19.05 -11.03 20.11
N LYS A 229 19.84 -9.97 20.33
CA LYS A 229 20.94 -9.99 21.34
C LYS A 229 20.38 -9.99 22.78
N GLN A 230 19.22 -9.38 23.05
CA GLN A 230 18.51 -9.41 24.34
C GLN A 230 18.19 -10.84 24.82
N MET A 231 17.83 -11.75 23.91
CA MET A 231 17.53 -13.14 24.27
C MET A 231 18.77 -13.94 24.67
N TRP A 232 19.95 -13.62 24.14
CA TRP A 232 21.17 -14.41 24.34
C TRP A 232 22.01 -13.92 25.53
N HIS A 233 22.15 -12.60 25.74
CA HIS A 233 22.99 -12.05 26.83
C HIS A 233 22.23 -11.60 28.08
N GLY A 234 20.98 -11.11 27.96
CA GLY A 234 20.19 -10.66 29.11
C GLY A 234 19.91 -11.78 30.13
N LYS A 235 19.92 -13.03 29.68
CA LYS A 235 19.75 -14.21 30.54
C LYS A 235 20.97 -14.58 31.38
N GLN A 236 22.18 -14.11 31.02
CA GLN A 236 23.42 -14.54 31.70
C GLN A 236 24.03 -13.50 32.65
N CYS A 237 23.83 -12.19 32.45
CA CYS A 237 24.67 -11.19 33.14
C CYS A 237 23.95 -10.06 33.89
N GLY A 238 22.61 -9.99 33.91
CA GLY A 238 21.88 -8.99 34.72
C GLY A 238 22.13 -7.50 34.39
N GLY A 239 22.86 -7.20 33.31
CA GLY A 239 23.20 -5.83 32.89
C GLY A 239 22.18 -5.23 31.91
N ARG A 240 22.03 -3.89 31.96
CA ARG A 240 21.30 -3.13 30.92
C ARG A 240 22.05 -3.26 29.60
N HIS A 241 21.33 -3.54 28.51
CA HIS A 241 21.91 -3.87 27.21
C HIS A 241 22.56 -2.64 26.54
N LEU A 242 23.83 -2.79 26.13
CA LEU A 242 24.70 -1.72 25.60
C LEU A 242 24.13 -0.96 24.40
N LEU A 243 23.22 -1.58 23.61
CA LEU A 243 22.68 -0.99 22.38
C LEU A 243 21.24 -0.45 22.49
N VAL A 244 20.67 -0.35 23.70
CA VAL A 244 19.26 0.11 23.85
C VAL A 244 19.11 1.58 23.43
N TRP A 245 20.13 2.40 23.66
CA TRP A 245 20.14 3.82 23.32
C TRP A 245 20.08 4.08 21.80
N LEU A 246 20.38 3.08 20.95
CA LEU A 246 20.24 3.21 19.51
C LEU A 246 18.79 3.48 19.05
N ARG A 247 17.81 3.17 19.90
CA ARG A 247 16.39 3.49 19.65
C ARG A 247 16.12 5.00 19.72
N ASP A 248 16.93 5.72 20.49
CA ASP A 248 16.80 7.16 20.71
C ASP A 248 17.60 7.96 19.67
N VAL A 249 18.42 7.29 18.84
CA VAL A 249 19.15 7.92 17.73
C VAL A 249 18.16 8.43 16.68
N VAL A 250 18.29 9.70 16.33
CA VAL A 250 17.50 10.33 15.28
C VAL A 250 18.15 10.07 13.93
N TRP A 251 17.81 8.93 13.34
CA TRP A 251 18.27 8.57 12.01
C TRP A 251 17.77 9.57 10.97
N THR A 252 18.70 10.11 10.18
CA THR A 252 18.38 11.03 9.09
C THR A 252 17.83 10.24 7.90
N ARG A 253 16.97 10.89 7.11
CA ARG A 253 16.42 10.30 5.87
C ARG A 253 17.50 9.76 4.93
N LYS A 254 18.66 10.41 4.88
CA LYS A 254 19.79 9.95 4.05
C LYS A 254 20.32 8.60 4.51
N THR A 255 20.34 8.33 5.81
CA THR A 255 20.74 7.04 6.37
C THR A 255 19.72 5.96 6.05
N ASP A 256 18.42 6.26 6.19
CA ASP A 256 17.34 5.35 5.81
C ASP A 256 17.39 4.99 4.32
N ASP A 257 17.54 5.99 3.44
CA ASP A 257 17.62 5.77 2.00
C ASP A 257 18.83 4.88 1.63
N LEU A 258 20.00 5.15 2.21
CA LEU A 258 21.21 4.35 1.95
C LEU A 258 21.08 2.92 2.48
N PHE A 259 20.47 2.74 3.64
CA PHE A 259 20.20 1.42 4.22
C PHE A 259 19.27 0.63 3.30
N ALA A 260 18.18 1.23 2.82
CA ALA A 260 17.24 0.59 1.91
C ALA A 260 17.90 0.14 0.60
N ILE A 261 18.75 1.00 0.00
CA ILE A 261 19.48 0.67 -1.22
C ILE A 261 20.44 -0.52 -0.98
N LEU A 262 21.22 -0.50 0.09
CA LEU A 262 22.19 -1.55 0.41
C LEU A 262 21.50 -2.88 0.77
N ALA A 263 20.43 -2.84 1.53
CA ALA A 263 19.65 -4.03 1.86
C ALA A 263 18.98 -4.61 0.60
N HIS A 264 18.50 -3.78 -0.33
CA HIS A 264 17.96 -4.25 -1.62
C HIS A 264 19.04 -4.91 -2.49
N ALA A 265 20.27 -4.42 -2.42
CA ALA A 265 21.43 -5.03 -3.07
C ALA A 265 21.97 -6.29 -2.36
N GLY A 266 21.32 -6.77 -1.29
CA GLY A 266 21.70 -7.99 -0.59
C GLY A 266 22.78 -7.81 0.49
N HIS A 267 23.12 -6.57 0.84
CA HIS A 267 24.13 -6.26 1.87
C HIS A 267 23.55 -6.05 3.27
N GLU A 268 22.29 -6.44 3.52
CA GLU A 268 21.54 -6.18 4.77
C GLU A 268 22.31 -6.56 6.03
N MET A 269 22.86 -7.79 6.10
CA MET A 269 23.61 -8.24 7.28
C MET A 269 24.90 -7.45 7.48
N ALA A 270 25.57 -7.10 6.40
CA ALA A 270 26.84 -6.38 6.44
C ALA A 270 26.65 -4.94 6.96
N VAL A 271 25.57 -4.27 6.56
CA VAL A 271 25.24 -2.93 7.09
C VAL A 271 24.74 -2.97 8.53
N ILE A 272 24.08 -4.05 8.95
CA ILE A 272 23.70 -4.29 10.35
C ILE A 272 24.95 -4.48 11.22
N ASP A 273 25.93 -5.24 10.76
CA ASP A 273 27.21 -5.44 11.45
C ASP A 273 27.99 -4.11 11.55
N ASP A 274 27.96 -3.28 10.50
CA ASP A 274 28.56 -1.94 10.51
C ASP A 274 27.93 -1.05 11.60
N VAL A 275 26.59 -1.02 11.70
CA VAL A 275 25.87 -0.30 12.77
C VAL A 275 26.26 -0.83 14.15
N GLY A 276 26.41 -2.15 14.29
CA GLY A 276 26.81 -2.81 15.52
C GLY A 276 28.22 -2.42 15.96
N MET A 277 29.20 -2.47 15.04
CA MET A 277 30.59 -2.10 15.31
C MET A 277 30.72 -0.64 15.74
N ILE A 278 30.03 0.28 15.05
CA ILE A 278 30.06 1.70 15.38
C ILE A 278 29.41 1.96 16.76
N ALA A 279 28.30 1.28 17.07
CA ALA A 279 27.62 1.43 18.35
C ALA A 279 28.40 0.82 19.53
N GLU A 280 29.07 -0.31 19.31
CA GLU A 280 29.95 -0.94 20.29
C GLU A 280 31.19 -0.08 20.56
N PHE A 281 31.78 0.50 19.51
CA PHE A 281 32.83 1.50 19.65
C PHE A 281 32.37 2.68 20.49
N GLU A 282 31.18 3.23 20.25
CA GLU A 282 30.72 4.36 21.06
C GLU A 282 30.53 3.99 22.54
N ALA A 283 30.09 2.77 22.82
CA ALA A 283 29.86 2.30 24.18
C ALA A 283 31.13 1.93 24.97
N ALA A 284 32.20 1.46 24.30
CA ALA A 284 33.37 0.87 24.98
C ALA A 284 34.31 1.89 25.66
N GLN A 285 34.28 3.16 25.24
CA GLN A 285 35.10 4.27 25.79
C GLN A 285 36.62 4.07 25.83
N ASP A 286 37.16 2.97 25.29
CA ASP A 286 38.55 2.52 25.44
C ASP A 286 39.50 2.96 24.31
N SER A 287 38.98 3.15 23.10
CA SER A 287 39.69 3.71 21.95
C SER A 287 39.18 5.10 21.57
N LEU A 288 40.03 5.95 20.99
CA LEU A 288 39.66 7.25 20.40
C LEU A 288 39.24 7.14 18.93
N GLU A 289 39.56 6.03 18.27
CA GLU A 289 39.35 5.84 16.84
C GLU A 289 38.93 4.40 16.51
N LEU A 290 38.00 4.26 15.57
CA LEU A 290 37.59 3.01 14.95
C LEU A 290 37.89 3.05 13.45
N LYS A 291 38.68 2.10 12.96
CA LYS A 291 38.95 1.92 11.53
C LYS A 291 38.06 0.83 10.96
N MET A 292 37.16 1.20 10.06
CA MET A 292 36.33 0.25 9.32
C MET A 292 37.15 -0.47 8.26
N SER A 293 36.68 -1.64 7.81
CA SER A 293 37.30 -2.32 6.67
C SER A 293 37.11 -1.50 5.38
N PRO A 294 38.04 -1.59 4.39
CA PRO A 294 37.82 -1.01 3.06
C PRO A 294 36.61 -1.63 2.37
N GLU A 295 35.71 -0.77 1.87
CA GLU A 295 34.41 -1.17 1.32
C GLU A 295 34.04 -0.31 0.10
N GLU A 296 33.02 -0.71 -0.65
CA GLU A 296 32.55 0.07 -1.79
C GLU A 296 32.03 1.47 -1.41
N ALA A 297 31.99 2.39 -2.38
CA ALA A 297 31.64 3.79 -2.15
C ALA A 297 30.28 3.96 -1.45
N LEU A 298 29.27 3.15 -1.80
CA LEU A 298 27.94 3.23 -1.22
C LEU A 298 27.91 2.78 0.25
N ARG A 299 28.62 1.69 0.58
CA ARG A 299 28.72 1.18 1.96
C ARG A 299 29.53 2.12 2.86
N ARG A 300 30.62 2.71 2.36
CA ARG A 300 31.34 3.78 3.08
C ARG A 300 30.47 5.01 3.33
N ALA A 301 29.66 5.42 2.34
CA ALA A 301 28.72 6.53 2.51
C ALA A 301 27.69 6.23 3.61
N PHE A 302 27.21 4.99 3.70
CA PHE A 302 26.33 4.53 4.78
C PHE A 302 27.03 4.58 6.14
N GLN A 303 28.25 4.03 6.27
CA GLN A 303 29.04 4.07 7.50
C GLN A 303 29.25 5.49 8.03
N HIS A 304 29.61 6.44 7.14
CA HIS A 304 29.72 7.86 7.47
C HIS A 304 28.42 8.42 8.06
N ARG A 305 27.28 8.11 7.43
CA ARG A 305 25.97 8.62 7.85
C ARG A 305 25.52 8.05 9.19
N VAL A 306 25.73 6.75 9.39
CA VAL A 306 25.43 6.08 10.65
C VAL A 306 26.21 6.72 11.81
N ALA A 307 27.52 6.90 11.65
CA ALA A 307 28.34 7.51 12.70
C ALA A 307 27.97 8.98 12.96
N VAL A 308 27.68 9.76 11.92
CA VAL A 308 27.19 11.15 12.07
C VAL A 308 25.85 11.22 12.80
N ASP A 309 24.90 10.33 12.48
CA ASP A 309 23.60 10.29 13.16
C ASP A 309 23.74 9.90 14.64
N MET A 310 24.77 9.13 14.98
CA MET A 310 25.15 8.81 16.38
C MET A 310 25.99 9.92 17.06
N GLY A 311 26.28 11.03 16.37
CA GLY A 311 27.01 12.18 16.93
C GLY A 311 28.53 12.07 16.89
N MET A 312 29.10 11.13 16.12
CA MET A 312 30.54 10.95 15.96
C MET A 312 31.12 11.67 14.74
N GLU A 313 32.40 11.98 14.79
CA GLU A 313 33.16 12.50 13.65
C GLU A 313 33.60 11.36 12.73
N THR A 314 33.68 11.63 11.43
CA THR A 314 34.14 10.62 10.46
C THR A 314 35.01 11.22 9.37
N VAL A 315 36.01 10.46 8.93
CA VAL A 315 36.88 10.80 7.81
C VAL A 315 37.09 9.58 6.91
N GLY A 316 37.27 9.80 5.61
CA GLY A 316 37.63 8.74 4.68
C GLY A 316 39.13 8.74 4.46
N GLU A 317 39.83 7.66 4.80
CA GLU A 317 41.28 7.51 4.61
C GLU A 317 41.57 6.41 3.57
N GLY A 318 42.77 6.44 2.98
CA GLY A 318 43.20 5.50 1.93
C GLY A 318 42.81 5.89 0.50
N GLU A 319 43.37 5.19 -0.49
CA GLU A 319 43.14 5.43 -1.92
C GLU A 319 42.61 4.17 -2.63
N GLY A 320 41.80 4.36 -3.68
CA GLY A 320 41.28 3.27 -4.49
C GLY A 320 40.51 2.21 -3.70
N ASN A 321 40.98 0.96 -3.77
CA ASN A 321 40.38 -0.19 -3.09
C ASN A 321 40.71 -0.24 -1.59
N ASP A 322 41.73 0.48 -1.14
CA ASP A 322 42.13 0.53 0.27
C ASP A 322 41.43 1.66 1.04
N ARG A 323 40.55 2.40 0.36
CA ARG A 323 39.80 3.50 0.97
C ARG A 323 38.77 2.95 1.96
N HIS A 324 38.78 3.47 3.18
CA HIS A 324 37.93 3.04 4.30
C HIS A 324 37.44 4.23 5.12
N VAL A 325 36.50 3.97 6.04
CA VAL A 325 35.96 4.97 6.96
C VAL A 325 36.65 4.87 8.30
N VAL A 326 37.04 6.01 8.85
CA VAL A 326 37.60 6.16 10.19
C VAL A 326 36.61 6.98 11.01
N VAL A 327 36.16 6.43 12.15
CA VAL A 327 35.20 7.06 13.07
C VAL A 327 35.95 7.51 14.32
N ARG A 328 35.70 8.74 14.77
CA ARG A 328 36.32 9.39 15.93
C ARG A 328 35.24 9.94 16.86
N ARG A 329 35.52 9.95 18.17
CA ARG A 329 34.67 10.59 19.17
C ARG A 329 35.03 12.06 19.35
#